data_AF-A0A1F4ZVI8-F1
#
_entry.id   AF-A0A1F4ZVI8-F1
#
_cell.length_a   1.000
_cell.length_b   1.000
_cell.length_c   1.000
_cell.angle_alpha   90.00
_cell.angle_beta   90.00
_cell.angle_gamma   90.00
#
_symmetry.space_group_name_H-M   'P 1'
#
loop_
_entity.id
_entity.type
_entity.pdbx_description
1 polymer ?
#
loop_
_entity_poly.entity_id
_entity_poly.type
_entity_poly.pdbx_seq_one_letter_code
_entity_poly.pdbx_strand_id
1 'polypeptide(L)'
;MRRWFMAAVFLLSTAAILFSQDLAEAAKREKERRAAFKEKPVTLLTNDTMSGLRKKPAVSNTPAEPFLPEEETAPPPAEREAADVAPPSTRNVPSVSVIQPRETSRAGPGSSPEGQASEAESRWQKAKEYADLLELKLNSLWLQFYSMDDGKPRELLQQEIAEVFDKYTRAREEETKLREEIDRPKDL
;
A
#
# COMPACT_ATOMS: atom_id res chain seq x y z
N MET A 1 50.08 22.46 -3.94
CA MET A 1 49.01 21.74 -3.21
C MET A 1 48.29 22.56 -2.14
N ARG A 2 48.96 23.24 -1.19
CA ARG A 2 48.29 23.99 -0.09
C ARG A 2 47.23 25.01 -0.53
N ARG A 3 47.46 25.72 -1.64
CA ARG A 3 46.49 26.71 -2.18
C ARG A 3 45.19 26.08 -2.72
N TRP A 4 45.29 24.88 -3.29
CA TRP A 4 44.15 24.13 -3.80
C TRP A 4 43.37 23.46 -2.68
N PHE A 5 44.08 22.97 -1.64
CA PHE A 5 43.45 22.51 -0.41
C PHE A 5 42.69 23.62 0.31
N MET A 6 43.27 24.82 0.42
CA MET A 6 42.56 25.98 1.00
C MET A 6 41.34 26.39 0.18
N ALA A 7 41.42 26.36 -1.16
CA ALA A 7 40.28 26.64 -2.03
C ALA A 7 39.16 25.58 -1.89
N ALA A 8 39.51 24.30 -1.81
CA ALA A 8 38.56 23.22 -1.60
C ALA A 8 37.88 23.30 -0.23
N VAL A 9 38.63 23.62 0.83
CA VAL A 9 38.09 23.81 2.19
C VAL A 9 37.19 25.04 2.27
N PHE A 10 37.54 26.12 1.56
CA PHE A 10 36.71 27.32 1.49
C PHE A 10 35.39 27.04 0.74
N LEU A 11 35.46 26.35 -0.40
CA LEU A 11 34.27 25.98 -1.19
C LEU A 11 33.33 25.05 -0.41
N LEU A 12 33.89 24.08 0.32
CA LEU A 12 33.14 23.16 1.17
C LEU A 12 32.49 23.88 2.36
N SER A 13 33.20 24.82 3.00
CA SER A 13 32.68 25.64 4.09
C SER A 13 31.53 26.55 3.64
N THR A 14 31.63 27.14 2.45
CA THR A 14 30.56 27.99 1.90
C THR A 14 29.29 27.21 1.56
N ALA A 15 29.42 25.93 1.15
CA ALA A 15 28.26 25.08 0.87
C ALA A 15 27.46 24.75 2.15
N ALA A 16 28.11 24.54 3.29
CA ALA A 16 27.45 24.23 4.56
C ALA A 16 26.58 25.38 5.10
N ILE A 17 26.96 26.64 4.82
CA ILE A 17 26.22 27.82 5.28
C ILE A 17 24.88 27.98 4.52
N LEU A 18 24.82 27.56 3.26
CA LEU A 18 23.60 27.64 2.44
C LEU A 18 22.50 26.69 2.93
N PHE A 19 22.86 25.50 3.44
CA PHE A 19 21.88 24.55 4.00
C PHE A 19 21.30 24.98 5.37
N SER A 20 21.92 25.95 6.05
CA SER A 20 21.44 26.41 7.37
C SER A 20 20.26 27.40 7.30
N GLN A 21 19.96 27.96 6.13
CA GLN A 21 18.85 28.92 5.97
C GLN A 21 17.46 28.25 5.98
N ASP A 22 17.38 26.99 5.55
CA ASP A 22 16.12 26.25 5.39
C ASP A 22 15.49 25.83 6.75
N LEU A 23 16.32 25.54 7.76
CA LEU A 23 15.83 25.12 9.08
C LEU A 23 15.10 26.23 9.84
N ALA A 24 15.58 27.48 9.74
CA ALA A 24 14.96 28.61 10.38
C ALA A 24 13.63 28.99 9.72
N GLU A 25 13.54 28.87 8.38
CA GLU A 25 12.29 29.04 7.64
C GLU A 25 11.30 27.89 7.89
N ALA A 26 11.76 26.65 7.96
CA ALA A 26 10.94 25.49 8.30
C ALA A 26 10.34 25.61 9.71
N ALA A 27 11.14 26.07 10.69
CA ALA A 27 10.67 26.31 12.06
C ALA A 27 9.61 27.43 12.13
N LYS A 28 9.79 28.52 11.37
CA LYS A 28 8.80 29.61 11.27
C LYS A 28 7.51 29.14 10.60
N ARG A 29 7.60 28.43 9.46
CA ARG A 29 6.44 27.85 8.77
C ARG A 29 5.69 26.85 9.64
N GLU A 30 6.39 26.04 10.42
CA GLU A 30 5.74 25.11 11.35
C GLU A 30 5.05 25.83 12.52
N LYS A 31 5.66 26.90 13.04
CA LYS A 31 5.05 27.75 14.07
C LYS A 31 3.81 28.46 13.54
N GLU A 32 3.85 28.99 12.32
CA GLU A 32 2.73 29.63 11.63
C GLU A 32 1.60 28.64 11.33
N ARG A 33 1.92 27.42 10.89
CA ARG A 33 0.95 26.33 10.75
C ARG A 33 0.25 26.06 12.08
N ARG A 34 1.00 25.93 13.18
CA ARG A 34 0.40 25.70 14.51
C ARG A 34 -0.40 26.89 15.04
N ALA A 35 -0.04 28.13 14.67
CA ALA A 35 -0.86 29.31 15.00
C ALA A 35 -2.17 29.32 14.20
N ALA A 36 -2.11 29.05 12.90
CA ALA A 36 -3.28 29.00 12.01
C ALA A 36 -4.28 27.88 12.37
N PHE A 37 -3.85 26.84 13.08
CA PHE A 37 -4.71 25.76 13.57
C PHE A 37 -5.27 26.00 14.98
N LYS A 38 -4.75 26.96 15.76
CA LYS A 38 -5.26 27.28 17.10
C LYS A 38 -6.53 28.13 17.08
N GLU A 39 -6.71 28.94 16.03
CA GLU A 39 -7.85 29.86 15.90
C GLU A 39 -9.03 29.26 15.13
N LYS A 40 -8.85 28.10 14.49
CA LYS A 40 -9.93 27.38 13.83
C LYS A 40 -10.62 26.48 14.86
N PRO A 41 -11.94 26.58 15.05
CA PRO A 41 -12.66 25.61 15.89
C PRO A 41 -12.58 24.25 15.21
N VAL A 42 -11.62 23.43 15.64
CA VAL A 42 -11.53 22.03 15.25
C VAL A 42 -12.67 21.33 15.97
N THR A 43 -13.73 21.02 15.25
CA THR A 43 -14.81 20.17 15.76
C THR A 43 -14.22 18.79 16.02
N LEU A 44 -13.85 18.52 17.27
CA LEU A 44 -13.44 17.21 17.71
C LEU A 44 -14.68 16.33 17.73
N LEU A 45 -14.86 15.51 16.69
CA LEU A 45 -15.83 14.42 16.73
C LEU A 45 -15.33 13.37 17.70
N THR A 46 -15.74 13.47 18.96
CA THR A 46 -15.49 12.48 20.01
C THR A 46 -16.54 11.37 19.95
N ASN A 47 -16.24 10.19 20.53
CA ASN A 47 -17.17 9.06 20.56
C ASN A 47 -18.55 9.42 21.13
N ASP A 48 -18.61 10.40 22.04
CA ASP A 48 -19.86 10.90 22.61
C ASP A 48 -20.74 11.57 21.54
N THR A 49 -20.14 12.32 20.61
CA THR A 49 -20.83 12.96 19.48
C THR A 49 -21.31 11.98 18.41
N MET A 50 -20.82 10.74 18.41
CA MET A 50 -21.20 9.68 17.48
C MET A 50 -22.31 8.76 18.02
N SER A 51 -22.56 8.77 19.33
CA SER A 51 -23.50 7.85 20.00
C SER A 51 -24.98 8.09 19.64
N GLY A 52 -25.32 9.31 19.23
CA GLY A 52 -26.67 9.71 18.82
C GLY A 52 -26.98 9.56 17.32
N LEU A 53 -25.99 9.28 16.47
CA LEU A 53 -26.23 9.11 15.03
C LEU A 53 -26.79 7.72 14.74
N ARG A 54 -28.11 7.64 14.58
CA ARG A 54 -28.76 6.44 14.06
C ARG A 54 -28.35 6.23 12.61
N LYS A 55 -27.74 5.07 12.33
CA LYS A 55 -27.34 4.62 11.00
C LYS A 55 -28.56 4.67 10.07
N LYS A 56 -28.57 5.60 9.11
CA LYS A 56 -29.55 5.57 8.02
C LYS A 56 -29.07 4.55 6.98
N PRO A 57 -29.95 3.70 6.42
CA PRO A 57 -29.57 2.80 5.34
C PRO A 57 -29.07 3.63 4.14
N ALA A 58 -27.88 3.29 3.63
CA ALA A 58 -27.22 4.04 2.56
C ALA A 58 -27.92 3.89 1.19
N VAL A 59 -28.87 2.95 1.06
CA VAL A 59 -29.65 2.71 -0.15
C VAL A 59 -31.08 2.40 0.28
N SER A 60 -32.00 3.32 0.01
CA SER A 60 -33.43 3.02 0.02
C SER A 60 -33.79 2.68 -1.41
N ASN A 61 -33.77 1.39 -1.74
CA ASN A 61 -34.44 0.94 -2.95
C ASN A 61 -35.92 1.20 -2.70
N THR A 62 -36.46 2.24 -3.34
CA THR A 62 -37.89 2.46 -3.47
C THR A 62 -38.33 1.74 -4.74
N PRO A 63 -38.93 0.53 -4.68
CA PRO A 63 -39.72 0.06 -5.80
C PRO A 63 -40.88 1.05 -6.01
N ALA A 64 -41.02 1.54 -7.23
CA ALA A 64 -42.17 2.33 -7.63
C ALA A 64 -43.46 1.56 -7.35
N GLU A 65 -44.35 2.16 -6.57
CA GLU A 65 -45.77 1.80 -6.49
C GLU A 65 -46.42 1.95 -7.88
N PRO A 66 -47.47 1.18 -8.22
CA PRO A 66 -48.78 1.45 -7.59
C PRO A 66 -49.78 0.28 -7.45
N PHE A 67 -50.82 0.55 -6.63
CA PHE A 67 -52.17 -0.05 -6.50
C PHE A 67 -52.43 -1.08 -5.37
N LEU A 68 -53.17 -0.61 -4.35
CA LEU A 68 -53.93 -1.33 -3.29
C LEU A 68 -55.33 -1.75 -3.81
N PRO A 69 -56.21 -2.54 -3.09
CA PRO A 69 -56.22 -2.90 -1.65
C PRO A 69 -56.65 -4.35 -1.23
N GLU A 70 -56.38 -4.70 0.06
CA GLU A 70 -57.02 -5.66 1.02
C GLU A 70 -57.24 -7.14 0.59
N GLU A 71 -57.09 -8.22 1.37
CA GLU A 71 -57.27 -8.52 2.81
C GLU A 71 -56.64 -9.91 3.14
N GLU A 72 -56.18 -10.08 4.39
CA GLU A 72 -56.10 -11.28 5.27
C GLU A 72 -55.70 -12.73 4.85
N THR A 73 -54.94 -13.35 5.79
CA THR A 73 -54.89 -14.78 6.19
C THR A 73 -53.81 -15.72 5.58
N ALA A 74 -52.91 -16.20 6.45
CA ALA A 74 -51.93 -17.30 6.27
C ALA A 74 -52.58 -18.69 6.53
N PRO A 75 -51.93 -19.89 6.52
CA PRO A 75 -50.49 -20.26 6.41
C PRO A 75 -50.24 -21.56 5.53
N PRO A 76 -49.25 -22.49 5.76
CA PRO A 76 -48.20 -22.87 4.80
C PRO A 76 -48.18 -24.38 4.39
N PRO A 77 -47.17 -24.87 3.63
CA PRO A 77 -46.33 -26.00 4.11
C PRO A 77 -44.83 -25.93 3.68
N ALA A 78 -43.87 -26.21 4.58
CA ALA A 78 -43.06 -27.46 4.73
C ALA A 78 -42.22 -27.80 3.48
N GLU A 79 -40.92 -28.17 3.48
CA GLU A 79 -40.05 -28.98 4.35
C GLU A 79 -38.66 -28.98 3.63
N ARG A 80 -37.46 -28.82 4.22
CA ARG A 80 -36.55 -29.88 4.73
C ARG A 80 -35.12 -29.32 4.92
N GLU A 81 -34.49 -29.75 6.02
CA GLU A 81 -33.11 -30.28 6.23
C GLU A 81 -31.90 -29.57 5.60
N ALA A 82 -30.69 -29.48 6.18
CA ALA A 82 -30.04 -30.12 7.34
C ALA A 82 -28.92 -29.17 7.83
N ALA A 83 -28.63 -29.14 9.12
CA ALA A 83 -27.43 -29.73 9.74
C ALA A 83 -26.26 -28.75 10.00
N ASP A 84 -25.91 -28.78 11.28
CA ASP A 84 -24.57 -28.84 11.84
C ASP A 84 -23.88 -27.56 12.33
N VAL A 85 -23.44 -27.69 13.58
CA VAL A 85 -22.88 -26.69 14.47
C VAL A 85 -21.36 -26.82 14.41
N ALA A 86 -20.64 -25.72 14.21
CA ALA A 86 -19.20 -25.65 14.41
C ALA A 86 -18.79 -24.41 15.24
N PRO A 87 -17.78 -24.51 16.12
CA PRO A 87 -17.54 -23.58 17.22
C PRO A 87 -16.74 -22.31 16.83
N PRO A 88 -16.69 -21.28 17.68
CA PRO A 88 -16.14 -19.97 17.33
C PRO A 88 -14.60 -19.97 17.37
N SER A 89 -13.97 -19.56 16.27
CA SER A 89 -12.54 -19.20 16.26
C SER A 89 -12.37 -17.69 16.34
N THR A 90 -11.98 -17.23 17.52
CA THR A 90 -11.38 -15.92 17.77
C THR A 90 -9.89 -15.97 17.41
N ARG A 91 -9.47 -15.23 16.37
CA ARG A 91 -8.17 -14.53 16.28
C ARG A 91 -8.12 -13.74 14.98
N ASN A 92 -8.49 -12.46 15.06
CA ASN A 92 -8.19 -11.48 14.00
C ASN A 92 -6.68 -11.24 13.98
N VAL A 93 -5.96 -12.05 13.23
CA VAL A 93 -4.70 -11.65 12.59
C VAL A 93 -5.05 -11.27 11.15
N PRO A 94 -4.66 -10.08 10.66
CA PRO A 94 -4.81 -9.79 9.24
C PRO A 94 -3.87 -10.73 8.47
N SER A 95 -4.45 -11.80 7.94
CA SER A 95 -3.79 -12.64 6.95
C SER A 95 -3.65 -11.80 5.69
N VAL A 96 -2.51 -11.14 5.54
CA VAL A 96 -2.09 -10.60 4.25
C VAL A 96 -1.78 -11.82 3.40
N SER A 97 -2.79 -12.25 2.65
CA SER A 97 -2.64 -13.25 1.61
C SER A 97 -1.63 -12.69 0.62
N VAL A 98 -0.39 -13.19 0.69
CA VAL A 98 0.62 -12.97 -0.34
C VAL A 98 0.01 -13.52 -1.62
N ILE A 99 -0.34 -12.63 -2.54
CA ILE A 99 -0.74 -12.99 -3.89
C ILE A 99 0.52 -13.56 -4.54
N GLN A 100 0.74 -14.87 -4.41
CA GLN A 100 1.64 -15.59 -5.30
C GLN A 100 1.05 -15.50 -6.71
N PRO A 101 1.82 -15.06 -7.71
CA PRO A 101 1.40 -15.15 -9.10
C PRO A 101 1.18 -16.62 -9.44
N ARG A 102 -0.09 -17.00 -9.64
CA ARG A 102 -0.46 -18.31 -10.14
C ARG A 102 -0.06 -18.34 -11.61
N GLU A 103 0.90 -19.18 -11.99
CA GLU A 103 1.23 -19.43 -13.38
C GLU A 103 0.01 -20.00 -14.12
N THR A 104 -0.71 -19.15 -14.84
CA THR A 104 -1.69 -19.60 -15.81
C THR A 104 -0.97 -19.96 -17.09
N SER A 105 -0.50 -21.21 -17.16
CA SER A 105 -0.11 -21.82 -18.42
C SER A 105 -1.34 -22.16 -19.27
N ARG A 106 -1.30 -21.69 -20.52
CA ARG A 106 -1.83 -22.30 -21.76
C ARG A 106 -3.18 -21.80 -22.30
N ALA A 107 -3.10 -21.05 -23.41
CA ALA A 107 -4.06 -21.09 -24.51
C ALA A 107 -3.39 -20.76 -25.87
N GLY A 108 -3.40 -21.72 -26.80
CA GLY A 108 -3.53 -21.53 -28.27
C GLY A 108 -2.34 -20.99 -29.10
N PRO A 109 -1.93 -21.67 -30.19
CA PRO A 109 -0.97 -21.15 -31.16
C PRO A 109 -1.66 -20.20 -32.14
N GLY A 110 -1.40 -18.91 -31.99
CA GLY A 110 -1.97 -17.88 -32.86
C GLY A 110 -1.59 -16.47 -32.40
N SER A 111 -0.30 -16.22 -32.18
CA SER A 111 0.16 -14.94 -31.66
C SER A 111 0.76 -14.10 -32.78
N SER A 112 0.00 -13.10 -33.24
CA SER A 112 0.57 -11.96 -33.98
C SER A 112 1.68 -11.30 -33.14
N PRO A 113 2.76 -10.78 -33.78
CA PRO A 113 3.92 -10.21 -33.08
C PRO A 113 3.56 -9.04 -32.16
N GLU A 114 2.46 -8.35 -32.46
CA GLU A 114 1.95 -7.18 -31.73
C GLU A 114 1.30 -7.56 -30.37
N GLY A 115 0.64 -8.71 -30.29
CA GLY A 115 0.05 -9.21 -29.03
C GLY A 115 1.10 -9.70 -28.03
N GLN A 116 2.21 -10.27 -28.52
CA GLN A 116 3.32 -10.72 -27.67
C GLN A 116 4.08 -9.55 -27.04
N ALA A 117 4.26 -8.45 -27.77
CA ALA A 117 4.94 -7.25 -27.25
C ALA A 117 4.14 -6.63 -26.09
N SER A 118 2.82 -6.48 -26.26
CA SER A 118 1.94 -5.95 -25.22
C SER A 118 1.88 -6.85 -23.97
N GLU A 119 1.93 -8.17 -24.14
CA GLU A 119 1.97 -9.10 -23.00
C GLU A 119 3.31 -9.06 -22.25
N ALA A 120 4.43 -8.98 -22.96
CA ALA A 120 5.76 -8.84 -22.37
C ALA A 120 5.90 -7.54 -21.56
N GLU A 121 5.44 -6.41 -22.12
CA GLU A 121 5.38 -5.12 -21.43
C GLU A 121 4.52 -5.19 -20.17
N SER A 122 3.35 -5.83 -20.25
CA SER A 122 2.46 -6.01 -19.10
C SER A 122 3.10 -6.84 -17.99
N ARG A 123 3.92 -7.85 -18.33
CA ARG A 123 4.64 -8.67 -17.37
C ARG A 123 5.77 -7.90 -16.71
N TRP A 124 6.55 -7.14 -17.48
CA TRP A 124 7.58 -6.25 -16.94
C TRP A 124 6.99 -5.22 -15.99
N GLN A 125 5.88 -4.58 -16.36
CA GLN A 125 5.22 -3.58 -15.54
C GLN A 125 4.75 -4.15 -14.19
N LYS A 126 4.18 -5.35 -14.18
CA LYS A 126 3.80 -6.05 -12.93
C LYS A 126 5.02 -6.40 -12.07
N ALA A 127 6.10 -6.87 -12.68
CA ALA A 127 7.34 -7.19 -11.96
C ALA A 127 7.95 -5.93 -11.32
N LYS A 128 7.93 -4.81 -12.04
CA LYS A 128 8.35 -3.50 -11.55
C LYS A 128 7.51 -3.04 -10.36
N GLU A 129 6.18 -3.07 -10.48
CA GLU A 129 5.27 -2.69 -9.39
C GLU A 129 5.47 -3.56 -8.15
N TYR A 130 5.75 -4.85 -8.34
CA TYR A 130 6.07 -5.76 -7.25
C TYR A 130 7.40 -5.40 -6.57
N ALA A 131 8.44 -5.10 -7.34
CA ALA A 131 9.74 -4.66 -6.81
C ALA A 131 9.60 -3.35 -6.02
N ASP A 132 8.85 -2.37 -6.54
CA ASP A 132 8.61 -1.08 -5.88
C ASP A 132 7.81 -1.25 -4.57
N LEU A 133 6.85 -2.19 -4.53
CA LEU A 133 6.13 -2.52 -3.30
C LEU A 133 7.06 -3.11 -2.24
N LEU A 134 7.96 -4.02 -2.63
CA LEU A 134 8.94 -4.61 -1.72
C LEU A 134 9.93 -3.55 -1.21
N GLU A 135 10.33 -2.59 -2.04
CA GLU A 135 11.16 -1.46 -1.64
C GLU A 135 10.46 -0.59 -0.58
N LEU A 136 9.18 -0.27 -0.79
CA LEU A 136 8.39 0.48 0.18
C LEU A 136 8.29 -0.28 1.52
N LYS A 137 8.10 -1.61 1.47
CA LYS A 137 8.08 -2.46 2.66
C LYS A 137 9.44 -2.46 3.35
N LEU A 138 10.54 -2.56 2.60
CA LEU A 138 11.89 -2.54 3.17
C LEU A 138 12.16 -1.22 3.91
N ASN A 139 11.78 -0.09 3.31
CA ASN A 139 11.92 1.22 3.92
C ASN A 139 11.08 1.37 5.19
N SER A 140 9.86 0.85 5.22
CA SER A 140 9.01 0.89 6.41
C SER A 140 9.56 0.02 7.54
N LEU A 141 10.11 -1.16 7.22
CA LEU A 141 10.79 -2.02 8.19
C LEU A 141 12.04 -1.36 8.77
N TRP A 142 12.83 -0.67 7.94
CA TRP A 142 13.97 0.12 8.44
C TRP A 142 13.54 1.26 9.35
N LEU A 143 12.50 2.00 8.98
CA LEU A 143 11.95 3.05 9.84
C LEU A 143 11.49 2.47 11.19
N GLN A 144 10.80 1.33 11.15
CA GLN A 144 10.36 0.64 12.35
C GLN A 144 11.55 0.18 13.20
N PHE A 145 12.62 -0.33 12.58
CA PHE A 145 13.83 -0.77 13.25
C PHE A 145 14.51 0.37 14.01
N TYR A 146 14.63 1.54 13.38
CA TYR A 146 15.24 2.71 14.03
C TYR A 146 14.31 3.41 15.02
N SER A 147 12.98 3.23 14.91
CA SER A 147 12.01 3.75 15.88
C SER A 147 11.88 2.93 17.17
N MET A 148 12.42 1.70 17.21
CA MET A 148 12.36 0.85 18.40
C MET A 148 13.46 1.23 19.39
N ASP A 149 13.18 2.14 20.32
CA ASP A 149 14.16 2.62 21.28
C ASP A 149 14.53 1.59 22.37
N ASP A 150 13.60 0.75 22.84
CA ASP A 150 13.85 -0.10 24.02
C ASP A 150 13.46 -1.58 23.85
N GLY A 151 14.46 -2.46 24.02
CA GLY A 151 14.38 -3.84 24.55
C GLY A 151 13.50 -4.90 23.85
N LYS A 152 12.72 -4.53 22.82
CA LYS A 152 11.86 -5.46 22.06
C LYS A 152 12.66 -6.21 21.00
N PRO A 153 12.22 -7.40 20.56
CA PRO A 153 13.02 -8.29 19.73
C PRO A 153 13.23 -7.70 18.33
N ARG A 154 14.29 -6.89 18.19
CA ARG A 154 14.79 -6.36 16.91
C ARG A 154 15.20 -7.49 15.97
N GLU A 155 15.49 -8.66 16.52
CA GLU A 155 15.86 -9.88 15.81
C GLU A 155 14.78 -10.31 14.82
N LEU A 156 13.50 -10.26 15.21
CA LEU A 156 12.40 -10.59 14.29
C LEU A 156 12.34 -9.60 13.13
N LEU A 157 12.56 -8.33 13.41
CA LEU A 157 12.53 -7.28 12.40
C LEU A 157 13.75 -7.36 11.48
N GLN A 158 14.92 -7.69 12.00
CA GLN A 158 16.13 -7.96 11.21
C GLN A 158 15.94 -9.17 10.29
N GLN A 159 15.32 -10.24 10.80
CA GLN A 159 14.99 -11.40 9.99
C GLN A 159 14.01 -11.03 8.87
N GLU A 160 12.97 -10.24 9.17
CA GLU A 160 12.02 -9.79 8.16
C GLU A 160 12.67 -8.84 7.14
N ILE A 161 13.57 -7.94 7.57
CA ILE A 161 14.36 -7.08 6.69
C ILE A 161 15.21 -7.93 5.74
N ALA A 162 15.89 -8.96 6.24
CA ALA A 162 16.69 -9.86 5.40
C ALA A 162 15.82 -10.62 4.39
N GLU A 163 14.68 -11.16 4.82
CA GLU A 163 13.76 -11.88 3.92
C GLU A 163 13.18 -10.97 2.83
N VAL A 164 12.77 -9.75 3.19
CA VAL A 164 12.22 -8.78 2.24
C VAL A 164 13.31 -8.27 1.29
N PHE A 165 14.53 -8.08 1.80
CA PHE A 165 15.67 -7.70 0.97
C PHE A 165 15.99 -8.77 -0.08
N ASP A 166 16.05 -10.05 0.30
CA ASP A 166 16.26 -11.14 -0.65
C ASP A 166 15.17 -11.20 -1.73
N LYS A 167 13.90 -11.03 -1.34
CA LYS A 167 12.78 -10.96 -2.28
C LYS A 167 12.89 -9.76 -3.21
N TYR A 168 13.26 -8.60 -2.67
CA TYR A 168 13.45 -7.38 -3.44
C TYR A 168 14.55 -7.55 -4.50
N THR A 169 15.69 -8.12 -4.12
CA THR A 169 16.81 -8.38 -5.05
C THR A 169 16.36 -9.31 -6.18
N ARG A 170 15.67 -10.41 -5.86
CA ARG A 170 15.14 -11.33 -6.88
C ARG A 170 14.11 -10.66 -7.79
N ALA A 171 13.19 -9.87 -7.24
CA ALA A 171 12.20 -9.14 -8.02
C ALA A 171 12.85 -8.12 -8.97
N ARG A 172 13.91 -7.44 -8.53
CA ARG A 172 14.70 -6.54 -9.39
C ARG A 172 15.43 -7.30 -10.49
N GLU A 173 16.02 -8.45 -10.19
CA GLU A 173 16.65 -9.29 -11.22
C GLU A 173 15.64 -9.81 -12.26
N GLU A 174 14.43 -10.17 -11.83
CA GLU A 174 13.35 -10.58 -12.75
C GLU A 174 12.90 -9.42 -13.63
N GLU A 175 12.72 -8.22 -13.06
CA GLU A 175 12.39 -7.00 -13.78
C GLU A 175 13.45 -6.69 -14.86
N THR A 176 14.74 -6.78 -14.52
CA THR A 176 15.81 -6.55 -15.48
C THR A 176 15.85 -7.61 -16.57
N LYS A 177 15.62 -8.89 -16.24
CA LYS A 177 15.54 -9.98 -17.24
C LYS A 177 14.38 -9.78 -18.20
N LEU A 178 13.21 -9.40 -17.70
CA LEU A 178 12.03 -9.08 -18.50
C LEU A 178 12.30 -7.87 -19.40
N ARG A 179 13.01 -6.87 -18.89
CA ARG A 179 13.41 -5.69 -19.66
C ARG A 179 14.35 -6.06 -20.82
N GLU A 180 15.35 -6.90 -20.55
CA GLU A 180 16.29 -7.40 -21.56
C GLU A 180 15.59 -8.26 -22.62
N GLU A 181 14.55 -9.01 -22.26
CA GLU A 181 13.75 -9.80 -23.20
C GLU A 181 12.95 -8.91 -24.16
N ILE A 182 12.41 -7.78 -23.66
CA ILE A 182 11.73 -6.77 -24.48
C ILE A 182 12.73 -6.04 -25.40
N ASP A 183 13.89 -5.65 -24.86
CA ASP A 183 14.90 -4.87 -25.59
C ASP A 183 15.75 -5.73 -26.56
N ARG A 184 15.69 -7.07 -26.47
CA ARG A 184 16.41 -7.97 -27.38
C ARG A 184 15.88 -7.81 -28.81
N PRO A 185 16.70 -7.40 -29.79
CA PRO A 185 16.27 -7.26 -31.18
C PRO A 185 15.84 -8.63 -31.72
N LYS A 186 14.62 -8.69 -32.27
CA LYS A 186 14.04 -9.88 -32.91
C LYS A 186 14.60 -10.11 -34.32
N ASP A 187 15.92 -10.16 -34.48
CA ASP A 187 16.57 -10.38 -35.79
C ASP A 187 17.69 -11.42 -35.69
N LEU A 188 17.36 -12.67 -36.07
CA LEU A 188 18.25 -13.71 -36.60
C LEU A 188 17.44 -14.60 -37.55
#